data_AF-A0A9W8U505-F1
#
_entry.id   AF-A0A9W8U505-F1
#
_cell.length_a   1.000
_cell.length_b   1.000
_cell.length_c   1.000
_cell.angle_alpha   90.00
_cell.angle_beta   90.00
_cell.angle_gamma   90.00
#
_symmetry.space_group_name_H-M   'P 1'
#
loop_
_entity.id
_entity.type
_entity.pdbx_description
1 polymer ?
#
loop_
_entity_poly.entity_id
_entity_poly.type
_entity_poly.pdbx_seq_one_letter_code
_entity_poly.pdbx_strand_id
1 'polypeptide(L)'
;MKSLYFLAVVIAVPAQSAPTVDETYPYRGPDVPIGDWVDHTINGNGKGFHRLVEPPAVKPASEKPSNNVNVISLSYIPAKYEETHVGINIHYQTPFGLGIAPAVYWGTSASALNNLATGKSKTYDRTPPCSLIKNVTQCSQFFHDVHIENLEPGTTYYYQIPAANGTTQSDVLSFITAQAKGNPSEFSIAINNDMGYTNAGGTYKYINREIEDGLAFVWHGGDLSYADDWYSGVIPCNSSEWPVCYNGSFSTLPNNDTNLDYFNTTLPAGERPNQGSPRGGDIGVLYESNWDLWQQWMNKITRKVPYMVLPGNHEATCADHDNYPYVLSAYLDEDIENGTSTSSTLNYYSCPPSQRNFTAFQNRFHMAGEKSGGVGNFWHSFDYGLAHFISIDTETDYAHSPDKTFVEDIERAKKEDDCLGKDKDSPKCKCKGKDKYTPECEEEE
;
A
#
# COMPACT_ATOMS: atom_id res chain seq x y z
N MET A 1 24.68 -62.24 -2.52
CA MET A 1 24.85 -60.89 -3.08
C MET A 1 23.47 -60.27 -3.25
N LYS A 2 23.06 -59.42 -2.30
CA LYS A 2 21.77 -58.70 -2.35
C LYS A 2 22.06 -57.30 -2.89
N SER A 3 21.48 -56.96 -4.04
CA SER A 3 21.61 -55.66 -4.68
C SER A 3 20.65 -54.67 -3.99
N LEU A 4 21.20 -53.62 -3.38
CA LEU A 4 20.41 -52.48 -2.90
C LEU A 4 20.07 -51.59 -4.10
N TYR A 5 18.78 -51.44 -4.40
CA TYR A 5 18.27 -50.34 -5.21
C TYR A 5 18.12 -49.12 -4.30
N PHE A 6 18.97 -48.11 -4.48
CA PHE A 6 18.77 -46.78 -3.92
C PHE A 6 17.71 -46.07 -4.76
N LEU A 7 16.51 -45.90 -4.19
CA LEU A 7 15.47 -45.04 -4.73
C LEU A 7 15.85 -43.59 -4.39
N ALA A 8 16.32 -42.83 -5.38
CA ALA A 8 16.51 -41.40 -5.24
C ALA A 8 15.13 -40.73 -5.23
N VAL A 9 14.66 -40.35 -4.04
CA VAL A 9 13.51 -39.45 -3.90
C VAL A 9 14.00 -38.06 -4.28
N VAL A 10 13.67 -37.61 -5.49
CA VAL A 10 13.79 -36.20 -5.86
C VAL A 10 12.69 -35.47 -5.10
N ILE A 11 13.04 -34.86 -3.97
CA ILE A 11 12.19 -33.87 -3.32
C ILE A 11 12.24 -32.64 -4.23
N ALA A 12 11.30 -32.53 -5.16
CA ALA A 12 11.00 -31.25 -5.79
C ALA A 12 10.38 -30.38 -4.70
N VAL A 13 11.23 -29.62 -4.01
CA VAL A 13 10.76 -28.47 -3.24
C VAL A 13 10.12 -27.55 -4.27
N PRO A 14 8.83 -27.21 -4.18
CA PRO A 14 8.33 -26.09 -4.95
C PRO A 14 9.09 -24.88 -4.40
N ALA A 15 10.11 -24.45 -5.13
CA ALA A 15 10.68 -23.14 -4.96
C ALA A 15 9.55 -22.18 -5.35
N GLN A 16 8.71 -21.84 -4.38
CA GLN A 16 7.81 -20.73 -4.50
C GLN A 16 8.75 -19.52 -4.48
N SER A 17 9.15 -19.07 -5.66
CA SER A 17 9.90 -17.83 -5.85
C SER A 17 8.96 -16.70 -5.42
N ALA A 18 8.81 -16.51 -4.11
CA ALA A 18 8.32 -15.26 -3.59
C ALA A 18 9.30 -14.19 -4.12
N PRO A 19 8.82 -13.10 -4.73
CA PRO A 19 9.69 -11.98 -5.08
C PRO A 19 10.39 -11.53 -3.80
N THR A 20 11.66 -11.90 -3.64
CA THR A 20 12.47 -11.40 -2.54
C THR A 20 12.99 -10.03 -2.94
N VAL A 21 12.92 -9.08 -2.01
CA VAL A 21 13.56 -7.78 -2.18
C VAL A 21 15.04 -8.01 -2.50
N ASP A 22 15.55 -7.36 -3.54
CA ASP A 22 16.97 -7.36 -3.84
C ASP A 22 17.67 -6.42 -2.86
N GLU A 23 18.70 -6.90 -2.18
CA GLU A 23 19.49 -6.15 -1.20
C GLU A 23 20.96 -6.03 -1.62
N THR A 24 21.26 -6.18 -2.92
CA THR A 24 22.61 -6.10 -3.48
C THR A 24 23.31 -4.81 -3.07
N TYR A 25 22.59 -3.69 -3.09
CA TYR A 25 23.06 -2.41 -2.58
C TYR A 25 22.30 -2.01 -1.30
N PRO A 26 23.01 -1.52 -0.27
CA PRO A 26 22.39 -1.10 0.97
C PRO A 26 21.60 0.19 0.77
N TYR A 27 20.48 0.30 1.48
CA TYR A 27 19.81 1.59 1.68
C TYR A 27 20.72 2.52 2.50
N ARG A 28 20.81 3.79 2.11
CA ARG A 28 21.79 4.76 2.65
C ARG A 28 21.18 5.87 3.50
N GLY A 29 19.88 6.13 3.36
CA GLY A 29 19.18 7.16 4.13
C GLY A 29 18.93 6.76 5.59
N PRO A 30 18.07 7.51 6.29
CA PRO A 30 17.79 7.29 7.71
C PRO A 30 17.04 5.98 7.99
N ASP A 31 17.31 5.36 9.15
CA ASP A 31 16.65 4.12 9.62
C ASP A 31 15.12 4.14 9.49
N VAL A 32 14.51 5.30 9.73
CA VAL A 32 13.07 5.53 9.57
C VAL A 32 12.86 6.85 8.82
N PRO A 33 12.60 6.82 7.51
CA PRO A 33 12.32 8.03 6.74
C PRO A 33 11.03 8.70 7.24
N ILE A 34 11.12 9.96 7.67
CA ILE A 34 9.97 10.76 8.15
C ILE A 34 9.93 12.08 7.38
N GLY A 35 8.79 12.33 6.71
CA GLY A 35 8.60 13.49 5.82
C GLY A 35 8.27 14.79 6.56
N ASP A 36 8.19 14.74 7.89
CA ASP A 36 7.89 15.87 8.75
C ASP A 36 9.18 16.53 9.25
N TRP A 37 9.70 17.55 8.55
CA TRP A 37 10.98 18.18 8.88
C TRP A 37 11.02 18.95 10.21
N VAL A 38 9.86 19.15 10.83
CA VAL A 38 9.76 19.80 12.14
C VAL A 38 9.69 18.77 13.27
N ASP A 39 9.32 17.52 12.95
CA ASP A 39 9.11 16.44 13.91
C ASP A 39 9.45 15.04 13.34
N HIS A 40 10.72 14.67 13.47
CA HIS A 40 11.26 13.39 13.02
C HIS A 40 10.97 12.24 14.01
N THR A 41 9.94 12.36 14.86
CA THR A 41 9.63 11.29 15.82
C THR A 41 8.61 10.31 15.23
N ILE A 42 8.69 9.01 15.55
CA ILE A 42 7.76 8.00 15.02
C ILE A 42 6.29 8.25 15.43
N ASN A 43 6.03 8.95 16.53
CA ASN A 43 4.70 9.11 17.12
C ASN A 43 4.16 10.54 17.13
N GLY A 44 4.96 11.50 16.68
CA GLY A 44 4.68 12.90 16.84
C GLY A 44 5.07 13.41 18.23
N ASN A 45 5.56 14.64 18.26
CA ASN A 45 5.94 15.43 19.42
C ASN A 45 5.07 16.70 19.57
N GLY A 46 4.15 16.93 18.62
CA GLY A 46 3.19 18.04 18.61
C GLY A 46 3.72 19.35 18.04
N LYS A 47 4.91 19.35 17.44
CA LYS A 47 5.53 20.55 16.83
C LYS A 47 5.49 20.54 15.29
N GLY A 48 5.33 19.38 14.67
CA GLY A 48 5.27 19.21 13.23
C GLY A 48 3.86 19.05 12.66
N PHE A 49 3.78 18.36 11.54
CA PHE A 49 2.54 18.14 10.80
C PHE A 49 1.54 17.32 11.61
N HIS A 50 0.26 17.64 11.43
CA HIS A 50 -0.81 16.86 12.04
C HIS A 50 -0.90 15.50 11.35
N ARG A 51 -0.68 14.41 12.12
CA ARG A 51 -0.80 13.05 11.60
C ARG A 51 -2.28 12.66 11.48
N LEU A 52 -2.73 12.47 10.25
CA LEU A 52 -4.07 12.00 9.96
C LEU A 52 -4.25 10.58 10.49
N VAL A 53 -5.44 10.29 11.00
CA VAL A 53 -5.84 8.99 11.52
C VAL A 53 -7.27 8.71 11.11
N GLU A 54 -7.58 7.45 10.87
CA GLU A 54 -8.92 7.00 10.53
C GLU A 54 -9.34 5.89 11.51
N PRO A 55 -10.64 5.69 11.75
CA PRO A 55 -11.08 4.69 12.69
C PRO A 55 -10.75 3.27 12.18
N PRO A 56 -10.35 2.36 13.09
CA PRO A 56 -10.11 0.98 12.71
C PRO A 56 -11.41 0.28 12.30
N ALA A 57 -11.28 -0.81 11.53
CA ALA A 57 -12.39 -1.62 11.05
C ALA A 57 -13.24 -2.20 12.19
N VAL A 58 -12.58 -2.61 13.28
CA VAL A 58 -13.23 -3.07 14.50
C VAL A 58 -12.93 -2.09 15.63
N LYS A 59 -13.99 -1.64 16.30
CA LYS A 59 -13.87 -0.79 17.49
C LYS A 59 -13.16 -1.58 18.60
N PRO A 60 -12.07 -1.06 19.18
CA PRO A 60 -11.37 -1.76 20.24
C PRO A 60 -12.22 -1.83 21.52
N ALA A 61 -12.08 -2.93 22.27
CA ALA A 61 -12.76 -3.16 23.55
C ALA A 61 -12.22 -2.28 24.69
N SER A 62 -11.04 -1.67 24.52
CA SER A 62 -10.43 -0.77 25.51
C SER A 62 -9.83 0.48 24.85
N GLU A 63 -9.58 1.51 25.63
CA GLU A 63 -8.93 2.76 25.16
C GLU A 63 -7.45 2.58 24.78
N LYS A 64 -6.81 1.53 25.31
CA LYS A 64 -5.41 1.19 25.06
C LYS A 64 -5.32 -0.29 24.66
N PRO A 65 -5.80 -0.63 23.46
CA PRO A 65 -5.74 -2.01 22.99
C PRO A 65 -4.27 -2.43 22.86
N SER A 66 -3.97 -3.69 23.15
CA SER A 66 -2.65 -4.28 22.85
C SER A 66 -2.55 -4.78 21.43
N ASN A 67 -3.70 -5.01 20.78
CA ASN A 67 -3.84 -5.45 19.39
C ASN A 67 -5.25 -5.08 18.91
N ASN A 68 -5.47 -4.99 17.60
CA ASN A 68 -6.80 -4.71 17.06
C ASN A 68 -6.92 -5.12 15.58
N VAL A 69 -8.15 -5.35 15.10
CA VAL A 69 -8.41 -5.50 13.66
C VAL A 69 -8.64 -4.11 13.06
N ASN A 70 -7.66 -3.61 12.32
CA ASN A 70 -7.63 -2.23 11.83
C ASN A 70 -8.19 -2.08 10.42
N VAL A 71 -8.01 -3.09 9.57
CA VAL A 71 -8.51 -3.12 8.20
C VAL A 71 -9.25 -4.42 7.97
N ILE A 72 -10.36 -4.36 7.24
CA ILE A 72 -11.05 -5.54 6.69
C ILE A 72 -11.33 -5.25 5.21
N SER A 73 -10.96 -6.18 4.34
CA SER A 73 -11.27 -6.12 2.91
C SER A 73 -11.70 -7.47 2.37
N LEU A 74 -12.44 -7.40 1.27
CA LEU A 74 -13.02 -8.57 0.61
C LEU A 74 -12.46 -8.65 -0.81
N SER A 75 -12.22 -9.86 -1.30
CA SER A 75 -11.91 -10.10 -2.71
C SER A 75 -12.49 -11.42 -3.18
N TYR A 76 -12.81 -11.52 -4.47
CA TYR A 76 -13.33 -12.77 -5.02
C TYR A 76 -12.26 -13.84 -5.14
N ILE A 77 -12.67 -15.08 -4.90
CA ILE A 77 -11.92 -16.27 -5.29
C ILE A 77 -12.68 -16.88 -6.48
N PRO A 78 -12.05 -16.98 -7.66
CA PRO A 78 -12.72 -17.51 -8.83
C PRO A 78 -13.08 -18.99 -8.63
N ALA A 79 -14.16 -19.41 -9.27
CA ALA A 79 -14.48 -20.82 -9.40
C ALA A 79 -13.33 -21.52 -10.15
N LYS A 80 -13.05 -22.78 -9.81
CA LYS A 80 -12.22 -23.61 -10.69
C LYS A 80 -12.95 -23.80 -12.03
N TYR A 81 -12.20 -23.94 -13.12
CA TYR A 81 -12.71 -23.89 -14.50
C TYR A 81 -13.96 -24.77 -14.78
N GLU A 82 -14.10 -25.90 -14.09
CA GLU A 82 -15.22 -26.85 -14.25
C GLU A 82 -16.30 -26.75 -13.16
N GLU A 83 -16.10 -25.91 -12.15
CA GLU A 83 -16.98 -25.77 -10.99
C GLU A 83 -17.88 -24.53 -11.14
N THR A 84 -19.12 -24.64 -10.66
CA THR A 84 -20.07 -23.49 -10.63
C THR A 84 -19.97 -22.70 -9.32
N HIS A 85 -19.35 -23.28 -8.30
CA HIS A 85 -19.23 -22.68 -6.99
C HIS A 85 -18.09 -21.66 -6.93
N VAL A 86 -18.36 -20.55 -6.26
CA VAL A 86 -17.45 -19.41 -6.16
C VAL A 86 -16.87 -19.32 -4.74
N GLY A 87 -15.95 -18.39 -4.50
CA GLY A 87 -15.44 -18.14 -3.16
C GLY A 87 -15.23 -16.67 -2.87
N ILE A 88 -14.92 -16.40 -1.59
CA ILE A 88 -14.51 -15.10 -1.11
C ILE A 88 -13.23 -15.26 -0.27
N ASN A 89 -12.34 -14.28 -0.37
CA ASN A 89 -11.33 -14.06 0.64
C ASN A 89 -11.79 -12.94 1.57
N ILE A 90 -11.70 -13.20 2.88
CA ILE A 90 -11.86 -12.20 3.93
C ILE A 90 -10.45 -11.89 4.41
N HIS A 91 -9.95 -10.74 3.97
CA HIS A 91 -8.67 -10.19 4.40
C HIS A 91 -8.87 -9.29 5.61
N TYR A 92 -7.97 -9.39 6.60
CA TYR A 92 -7.93 -8.43 7.69
C TYR A 92 -6.52 -8.22 8.23
N GLN A 93 -6.30 -7.07 8.86
CA GLN A 93 -4.97 -6.64 9.26
C GLN A 93 -4.91 -6.31 10.75
N THR A 94 -3.77 -6.62 11.36
CA THR A 94 -3.48 -6.34 12.76
C THR A 94 -2.06 -5.80 12.94
N PRO A 95 -1.80 -5.01 14.00
CA PRO A 95 -0.45 -4.53 14.34
C PRO A 95 0.45 -5.66 14.85
N PHE A 96 -0.10 -6.70 15.47
CA PHE A 96 0.65 -7.83 16.03
C PHE A 96 -0.02 -9.16 15.71
N GLY A 97 0.77 -10.22 15.51
CA GLY A 97 0.26 -11.54 15.13
C GLY A 97 -0.79 -12.11 16.10
N LEU A 98 -1.71 -12.92 15.58
CA LEU A 98 -2.83 -13.47 16.36
C LEU A 98 -2.44 -14.60 17.33
N GLY A 99 -1.21 -15.14 17.22
CA GLY A 99 -0.75 -16.31 17.99
C GLY A 99 -1.43 -17.63 17.62
N ILE A 100 -2.48 -17.59 16.79
CA ILE A 100 -3.22 -18.73 16.24
C ILE A 100 -3.46 -18.49 14.75
N ALA A 101 -3.93 -19.52 14.04
CA ALA A 101 -4.39 -19.36 12.67
C ALA A 101 -5.55 -18.34 12.62
N PRO A 102 -5.55 -17.41 11.65
CA PRO A 102 -6.68 -16.51 11.46
C PRO A 102 -7.93 -17.30 11.12
N ALA A 103 -9.09 -16.81 11.55
CA ALA A 103 -10.33 -17.56 11.47
C ALA A 103 -11.53 -16.65 11.27
N VAL A 104 -12.60 -17.21 10.70
CA VAL A 104 -13.88 -16.53 10.49
C VAL A 104 -15.02 -17.51 10.76
N TYR A 105 -15.96 -17.12 11.61
CA TYR A 105 -17.25 -17.80 11.70
C TYR A 105 -18.17 -17.27 10.60
N TRP A 106 -18.88 -18.15 9.88
CA TRP A 106 -19.73 -17.74 8.76
C TRP A 106 -20.98 -18.62 8.60
N GLY A 107 -21.96 -18.11 7.86
CA GLY A 107 -23.20 -18.82 7.56
C GLY A 107 -24.15 -18.02 6.67
N THR A 108 -25.30 -18.61 6.36
CA THR A 108 -26.36 -17.98 5.55
C THR A 108 -27.33 -17.12 6.38
N SER A 109 -27.14 -17.06 7.71
CA SER A 109 -27.93 -16.25 8.62
C SER A 109 -27.04 -15.48 9.58
N ALA A 110 -27.32 -14.19 9.75
CA ALA A 110 -26.61 -13.31 10.69
C ALA A 110 -26.68 -13.80 12.15
N SER A 111 -27.71 -14.56 12.51
CA SER A 111 -27.91 -15.11 13.86
C SER A 111 -27.32 -16.51 14.06
N ALA A 112 -26.80 -17.14 13.01
CA ALA A 112 -26.32 -18.52 13.05
C ALA A 112 -25.08 -18.71 12.16
N LEU A 113 -23.91 -18.35 12.69
CA LEU A 113 -22.60 -18.51 12.05
C LEU A 113 -21.99 -19.88 12.39
N ASN A 114 -22.61 -20.95 11.88
CA ASN A 114 -22.30 -22.32 12.30
C ASN A 114 -21.04 -22.92 11.66
N ASN A 115 -20.46 -22.26 10.66
CA ASN A 115 -19.27 -22.74 9.96
C ASN A 115 -18.04 -21.97 10.43
N LEU A 116 -16.88 -22.63 10.41
CA LEU A 116 -15.59 -22.03 10.73
C LEU A 116 -14.65 -22.22 9.54
N ALA A 117 -14.12 -21.12 9.03
CA ALA A 117 -13.01 -21.12 8.10
C ALA A 117 -11.73 -20.68 8.82
N THR A 118 -10.59 -21.28 8.47
CA THR A 118 -9.27 -20.88 8.94
C THR A 118 -8.40 -20.47 7.77
N GLY A 119 -7.41 -19.62 8.04
CA GLY A 119 -6.60 -18.99 7.01
C GLY A 119 -5.11 -18.99 7.32
N LYS A 120 -4.38 -18.11 6.64
CA LYS A 120 -2.94 -17.91 6.84
C LYS A 120 -2.62 -16.44 7.12
N SER A 121 -1.58 -16.23 7.90
CA SER A 121 -1.03 -14.90 8.18
C SER A 121 0.28 -14.72 7.42
N LYS A 122 0.49 -13.54 6.87
CA LYS A 122 1.77 -13.06 6.34
C LYS A 122 2.17 -11.75 7.02
N THR A 123 3.44 -11.41 6.93
CA THR A 123 4.02 -10.18 7.49
C THR A 123 5.29 -9.86 6.69
N TYR A 124 5.74 -8.63 6.80
CA TYR A 124 7.03 -8.18 6.30
C TYR A 124 7.64 -7.22 7.33
N ASP A 125 8.94 -6.96 7.20
CA ASP A 125 9.70 -6.12 8.13
C ASP A 125 9.38 -4.63 7.94
N ARG A 126 8.15 -4.21 8.29
CA ARG A 126 7.66 -2.83 8.21
C ARG A 126 8.62 -1.82 8.86
N THR A 127 8.87 -0.71 8.18
CA THR A 127 9.67 0.41 8.70
C THR A 127 8.79 1.66 8.93
N PRO A 128 8.63 2.14 10.18
CA PRO A 128 9.05 1.52 11.44
C PRO A 128 8.15 0.33 11.82
N PRO A 129 8.59 -0.60 12.68
CA PRO A 129 7.72 -1.68 13.14
C PRO A 129 6.59 -1.15 14.05
N CYS A 130 5.44 -1.83 14.09
CA CYS A 130 4.30 -1.43 14.92
C CYS A 130 4.61 -1.39 16.43
N SER A 131 5.66 -2.08 16.88
CA SER A 131 6.14 -2.01 18.27
C SER A 131 6.63 -0.62 18.68
N LEU A 132 7.00 0.25 17.73
CA LEU A 132 7.40 1.63 17.97
C LEU A 132 6.24 2.63 17.85
N ILE A 133 5.05 2.18 17.40
CA ILE A 133 3.86 3.01 17.21
C ILE A 133 2.99 2.94 18.47
N LYS A 134 2.76 4.09 19.11
CA LYS A 134 1.94 4.23 20.34
C LYS A 134 0.47 3.92 20.08
N ASN A 135 -0.06 4.36 18.94
CA ASN A 135 -1.46 4.11 18.59
C ASN A 135 -1.57 2.86 17.74
N VAL A 136 -1.70 1.70 18.39
CA VAL A 136 -1.75 0.39 17.71
C VAL A 136 -2.93 0.26 16.74
N THR A 137 -3.98 1.09 16.88
CA THR A 137 -5.11 1.07 15.95
C THR A 137 -4.77 1.68 14.60
N GLN A 138 -3.64 2.39 14.49
CA GLN A 138 -3.21 3.11 13.28
C GLN A 138 -1.98 2.44 12.66
N CYS A 139 -1.84 1.13 12.84
CA CYS A 139 -0.69 0.37 12.38
C CYS A 139 -1.10 -1.03 11.95
N SER A 140 -0.69 -1.45 10.76
CA SER A 140 -0.83 -2.83 10.29
C SER A 140 0.55 -3.40 9.96
N GLN A 141 0.84 -4.60 10.46
CA GLN A 141 2.08 -5.33 10.15
C GLN A 141 1.82 -6.82 9.90
N PHE A 142 0.69 -7.35 10.37
CA PHE A 142 0.27 -8.72 10.13
C PHE A 142 -1.00 -8.72 9.30
N PHE A 143 -0.99 -9.54 8.25
CA PHE A 143 -1.99 -9.58 7.21
C PHE A 143 -2.57 -10.99 7.15
N HIS A 144 -3.89 -11.11 7.24
CA HIS A 144 -4.58 -12.37 7.47
C HIS A 144 -5.57 -12.62 6.33
N ASP A 145 -5.39 -13.73 5.61
CA ASP A 145 -6.28 -14.15 4.53
C ASP A 145 -7.04 -15.40 4.96
N VAL A 146 -8.37 -15.33 5.00
CA VAL A 146 -9.28 -16.44 5.31
C VAL A 146 -10.19 -16.70 4.11
N HIS A 147 -9.97 -17.84 3.46
CA HIS A 147 -10.71 -18.21 2.26
C HIS A 147 -11.96 -19.01 2.63
N ILE A 148 -13.09 -18.67 2.01
CA ILE A 148 -14.31 -19.45 2.05
C ILE A 148 -14.66 -19.81 0.60
N GLU A 149 -14.43 -21.07 0.25
CA GLU A 149 -14.66 -21.63 -1.08
C GLU A 149 -15.95 -22.48 -1.10
N ASN A 150 -16.37 -22.93 -2.29
CA ASN A 150 -17.56 -23.75 -2.51
C ASN A 150 -18.87 -23.07 -2.07
N LEU A 151 -18.98 -21.76 -2.30
CA LEU A 151 -20.17 -20.98 -1.98
C LEU A 151 -21.14 -20.94 -3.16
N GLU A 152 -22.44 -20.85 -2.85
CA GLU A 152 -23.47 -20.66 -3.86
C GLU A 152 -23.31 -19.28 -4.50
N PRO A 153 -23.34 -19.17 -5.84
CA PRO A 153 -23.23 -17.88 -6.53
C PRO A 153 -24.39 -16.92 -6.21
N GLY A 154 -24.15 -15.61 -6.30
CA GLY A 154 -25.16 -14.57 -6.10
C GLY A 154 -25.90 -14.64 -4.75
N THR A 155 -25.25 -15.18 -3.72
CA THR A 155 -25.85 -15.48 -2.42
C THR A 155 -25.24 -14.60 -1.33
N THR A 156 -26.08 -14.07 -0.44
CA THR A 156 -25.64 -13.34 0.75
C THR A 156 -25.18 -14.31 1.83
N TYR A 157 -23.96 -14.10 2.32
CA TYR A 157 -23.41 -14.78 3.49
C TYR A 157 -23.05 -13.76 4.56
N TYR A 158 -23.09 -14.21 5.80
CA TYR A 158 -22.72 -13.45 6.99
C TYR A 158 -21.47 -14.03 7.60
N TYR A 159 -20.65 -13.17 8.21
CA TYR A 159 -19.41 -13.59 8.82
C TYR A 159 -19.03 -12.74 10.03
N GLN A 160 -18.15 -13.28 10.87
CA GLN A 160 -17.61 -12.61 12.03
C GLN A 160 -16.19 -13.07 12.31
N ILE A 161 -15.29 -12.11 12.51
CA ILE A 161 -13.91 -12.37 12.89
C ILE A 161 -13.87 -12.50 14.42
N PRO A 162 -13.49 -13.67 14.97
CA PRO A 162 -13.39 -13.85 16.42
C PRO A 162 -12.19 -13.08 16.99
N ALA A 163 -12.30 -12.71 18.27
CA ALA A 163 -11.19 -12.13 19.01
C ALA A 163 -10.02 -13.13 19.12
N ALA A 164 -8.79 -12.64 18.96
CA ALA A 164 -7.56 -13.42 19.14
C ALA A 164 -6.40 -12.49 19.54
N ASN A 165 -5.57 -12.93 20.49
CA ASN A 165 -4.42 -12.18 21.01
C ASN A 165 -4.67 -10.67 21.22
N GLY A 166 -5.69 -10.35 22.03
CA GLY A 166 -6.01 -8.97 22.41
C GLY A 166 -6.82 -8.18 21.37
N THR A 167 -7.08 -8.72 20.17
CA THR A 167 -8.03 -8.09 19.23
C THR A 167 -9.46 -8.17 19.76
N THR A 168 -10.32 -7.27 19.26
CA THR A 168 -11.75 -7.30 19.54
C THR A 168 -12.47 -8.09 18.44
N GLN A 169 -13.52 -8.84 18.81
CA GLN A 169 -14.39 -9.53 17.86
C GLN A 169 -15.08 -8.50 16.97
N SER A 170 -15.17 -8.77 15.66
CA SER A 170 -15.85 -7.86 14.75
C SER A 170 -17.36 -7.86 14.97
N ASP A 171 -18.05 -6.85 14.43
CA ASP A 171 -19.49 -6.95 14.18
C ASP A 171 -19.77 -8.16 13.25
N VAL A 172 -21.03 -8.61 13.21
CA VAL A 172 -21.48 -9.51 12.15
C VAL A 172 -21.59 -8.70 10.86
N LEU A 173 -20.75 -9.06 9.88
CA LEU A 173 -20.67 -8.45 8.57
C LEU A 173 -21.28 -9.39 7.53
N SER A 174 -21.47 -8.89 6.31
CA SER A 174 -22.00 -9.68 5.20
C SER A 174 -21.32 -9.36 3.88
N PHE A 175 -21.36 -10.31 2.96
CA PHE A 175 -20.93 -10.13 1.57
C PHE A 175 -21.89 -10.86 0.64
N ILE A 176 -21.85 -10.52 -0.65
CA ILE A 176 -22.55 -11.23 -1.72
C ILE A 176 -21.51 -11.89 -2.61
N THR A 177 -21.66 -13.18 -2.86
CA THR A 177 -20.78 -13.93 -3.75
C THR A 177 -20.95 -13.51 -5.21
N ALA A 178 -19.92 -13.74 -6.03
CA ALA A 178 -20.01 -13.47 -7.46
C ALA A 178 -21.20 -14.20 -8.11
N GLN A 179 -21.81 -13.59 -9.12
CA GLN A 179 -22.84 -14.28 -9.91
C GLN A 179 -22.22 -15.42 -10.71
N ALA A 180 -22.98 -16.49 -10.91
CA ALA A 180 -22.53 -17.64 -11.69
C ALA A 180 -22.11 -17.20 -13.11
N LYS A 181 -21.05 -17.81 -13.64
CA LYS A 181 -20.64 -17.62 -15.04
C LYS A 181 -21.82 -17.87 -15.98
N GLY A 182 -22.06 -16.95 -16.90
CA GLY A 182 -23.17 -17.01 -17.85
C GLY A 182 -24.52 -16.53 -17.28
N ASN A 183 -24.60 -16.08 -16.03
CA ASN A 183 -25.82 -15.52 -15.48
C ASN A 183 -26.18 -14.22 -16.24
N PRO A 184 -27.39 -14.12 -16.85
CA PRO A 184 -27.80 -12.96 -17.65
C PRO A 184 -28.33 -11.78 -16.83
N SER A 185 -28.35 -11.88 -15.50
CA SER A 185 -28.78 -10.78 -14.63
C SER A 185 -27.90 -9.54 -14.79
N GLU A 186 -28.53 -8.37 -14.72
CA GLU A 186 -27.84 -7.10 -14.71
C GLU A 186 -27.00 -6.95 -13.44
N PHE A 187 -25.88 -6.25 -13.55
CA PHE A 187 -25.02 -5.90 -12.42
C PHE A 187 -24.30 -4.57 -12.70
N SER A 188 -23.94 -3.87 -11.62
CA SER A 188 -23.16 -2.63 -11.68
C SER A 188 -21.84 -2.82 -10.97
N ILE A 189 -20.78 -2.24 -11.52
CA ILE A 189 -19.43 -2.21 -10.92
C ILE A 189 -18.92 -0.77 -10.91
N ALA A 190 -18.01 -0.46 -10.00
CA ALA A 190 -17.26 0.79 -10.03
C ALA A 190 -15.85 0.50 -10.53
N ILE A 191 -15.42 1.25 -11.54
CA ILE A 191 -14.04 1.23 -12.02
C ILE A 191 -13.38 2.52 -11.52
N ASN A 192 -12.27 2.37 -10.83
CA ASN A 192 -11.57 3.42 -10.13
C ASN A 192 -10.08 3.24 -10.36
N ASN A 193 -9.34 4.29 -10.68
CA ASN A 193 -7.89 4.23 -10.81
C ASN A 193 -7.33 5.50 -10.18
N ASP A 194 -6.05 5.48 -9.76
CA ASP A 194 -5.33 6.71 -9.39
C ASP A 194 -6.04 7.47 -8.25
N MET A 195 -6.67 6.73 -7.33
CA MET A 195 -7.60 7.36 -6.40
C MET A 195 -6.87 8.11 -5.30
N GLY A 196 -5.84 7.50 -4.72
CA GLY A 196 -5.27 7.97 -3.46
C GLY A 196 -6.36 8.25 -2.43
N TYR A 197 -6.11 9.21 -1.56
CA TYR A 197 -7.13 9.79 -0.68
C TYR A 197 -7.24 11.31 -0.83
N THR A 198 -6.22 11.93 -1.42
CA THR A 198 -6.13 13.36 -1.70
C THR A 198 -7.02 13.70 -2.91
N ASN A 199 -7.96 14.65 -2.78
CA ASN A 199 -8.99 14.96 -3.81
C ASN A 199 -9.96 13.80 -4.14
N ALA A 200 -9.95 12.71 -3.38
CA ALA A 200 -10.76 11.53 -3.67
C ALA A 200 -12.17 11.58 -3.06
N GLY A 201 -12.54 12.66 -2.36
CA GLY A 201 -13.81 12.78 -1.63
C GLY A 201 -15.06 12.61 -2.51
N GLY A 202 -15.01 13.11 -3.75
CA GLY A 202 -16.08 12.91 -4.73
C GLY A 202 -16.23 11.44 -5.12
N THR A 203 -15.14 10.83 -5.58
CA THR A 203 -15.06 9.40 -5.94
C THR A 203 -15.52 8.50 -4.79
N TYR A 204 -15.00 8.73 -3.58
CA TYR A 204 -15.36 8.01 -2.37
C TYR A 204 -16.87 8.10 -2.07
N LYS A 205 -17.45 9.30 -2.18
CA LYS A 205 -18.89 9.51 -1.97
C LYS A 205 -19.72 8.74 -3.00
N TYR A 206 -19.34 8.78 -4.28
CA TYR A 206 -20.06 8.06 -5.33
C TYR A 206 -19.99 6.55 -5.13
N ILE A 207 -18.81 5.99 -4.87
CA ILE A 207 -18.67 4.54 -4.59
C ILE A 207 -19.55 4.12 -3.41
N ASN A 208 -19.54 4.86 -2.30
CA ASN A 208 -20.39 4.55 -1.15
C ASN A 208 -21.89 4.59 -1.49
N ARG A 209 -22.34 5.55 -2.29
CA ARG A 209 -23.73 5.63 -2.75
C ARG A 209 -24.09 4.43 -3.61
N GLU A 210 -23.27 4.10 -4.61
CA GLU A 210 -23.57 2.97 -5.50
C GLU A 210 -23.58 1.63 -4.74
N ILE A 211 -22.79 1.49 -3.67
CA ILE A 211 -22.85 0.32 -2.78
C ILE A 211 -24.22 0.19 -2.10
N GLU A 212 -24.82 1.30 -1.67
CA GLU A 212 -26.17 1.32 -1.11
C GLU A 212 -27.23 0.92 -2.16
N ASP A 213 -26.96 1.19 -3.44
CA ASP A 213 -27.81 0.85 -4.58
C ASP A 213 -27.51 -0.55 -5.19
N GLY A 214 -26.63 -1.34 -4.57
CA GLY A 214 -26.36 -2.72 -4.97
C GLY A 214 -25.16 -2.94 -5.89
N LEU A 215 -24.12 -2.09 -5.80
CA LEU A 215 -22.84 -2.30 -6.47
C LEU A 215 -22.28 -3.71 -6.18
N ALA A 216 -21.90 -4.43 -7.24
CA ALA A 216 -21.38 -5.79 -7.12
C ALA A 216 -19.99 -5.81 -6.48
N PHE A 217 -19.08 -5.01 -7.03
CA PHE A 217 -17.69 -4.87 -6.56
C PHE A 217 -17.07 -3.59 -7.09
N VAL A 218 -15.91 -3.23 -6.53
CA VAL A 218 -15.05 -2.16 -7.04
C VAL A 218 -13.83 -2.79 -7.70
N TRP A 219 -13.46 -2.30 -8.88
CA TRP A 219 -12.23 -2.60 -9.59
C TRP A 219 -11.30 -1.39 -9.50
N HIS A 220 -10.16 -1.54 -8.82
CA HIS A 220 -9.15 -0.50 -8.65
C HIS A 220 -7.90 -0.80 -9.48
N GLY A 221 -7.71 -0.10 -10.59
CA GLY A 221 -6.67 -0.38 -11.59
C GLY A 221 -5.26 0.14 -11.29
N GLY A 222 -4.81 0.10 -10.03
CA GLY A 222 -3.48 0.59 -9.64
C GLY A 222 -3.48 2.02 -9.09
N ASP A 223 -2.33 2.41 -8.53
CA ASP A 223 -2.08 3.69 -7.88
C ASP A 223 -3.08 3.96 -6.75
N LEU A 224 -3.01 3.07 -5.76
CA LEU A 224 -4.09 2.87 -4.80
C LEU A 224 -4.11 3.99 -3.77
N SER A 225 -3.00 4.16 -3.04
CA SER A 225 -2.92 5.10 -1.92
C SER A 225 -2.00 6.28 -2.15
N TYR A 226 -1.14 6.25 -3.18
CA TYR A 226 -0.01 7.17 -3.33
C TYR A 226 0.81 7.26 -2.03
N ALA A 227 1.15 6.10 -1.47
CA ALA A 227 1.84 6.07 -0.18
C ALA A 227 3.26 6.62 -0.28
N ASP A 228 3.86 6.51 -1.47
CA ASP A 228 5.17 7.01 -1.86
C ASP A 228 5.26 8.55 -1.92
N ASP A 229 4.12 9.23 -2.00
CA ASP A 229 4.00 10.69 -1.84
C ASP A 229 4.01 11.14 -0.37
N TRP A 230 4.48 10.34 0.59
CA TRP A 230 4.57 10.68 2.02
C TRP A 230 5.38 11.96 2.32
N TYR A 231 6.24 12.37 1.39
CA TYR A 231 6.99 13.62 1.47
C TYR A 231 6.17 14.85 1.06
N SER A 232 5.06 14.68 0.31
CA SER A 232 4.20 15.78 -0.14
C SER A 232 3.47 16.49 1.01
N GLY A 233 3.57 15.97 2.25
CA GLY A 233 3.29 16.74 3.47
C GLY A 233 4.09 18.05 3.58
N VAL A 234 5.17 18.20 2.80
CA VAL A 234 6.02 19.40 2.68
C VAL A 234 5.38 20.49 1.78
N ILE A 235 4.39 20.16 0.93
CA ILE A 235 3.84 21.10 -0.06
C ILE A 235 2.47 21.62 0.39
N PRO A 236 2.23 22.95 0.42
CA PRO A 236 0.89 23.50 0.68
C PRO A 236 -0.09 23.13 -0.45
N CYS A 237 -1.34 22.77 -0.10
CA CYS A 237 -2.42 22.49 -1.07
C CYS A 237 -2.66 23.74 -1.95
N ASN A 238 -2.16 23.73 -3.19
CA ASN A 238 -2.14 24.89 -4.09
C ASN A 238 -3.34 24.90 -5.04
N SER A 239 -4.29 25.82 -4.79
CA SER A 239 -5.51 26.02 -5.60
C SER A 239 -5.31 26.38 -7.09
N SER A 240 -4.12 26.75 -7.54
CA SER A 240 -3.87 27.12 -8.95
C SER A 240 -3.37 25.98 -9.83
N GLU A 241 -2.94 24.87 -9.23
CA GLU A 241 -2.46 23.69 -9.97
C GLU A 241 -3.38 22.50 -9.73
N TRP A 242 -3.75 22.19 -8.47
CA TRP A 242 -4.66 21.07 -8.16
C TRP A 242 -5.44 21.30 -6.82
N PRO A 243 -6.77 21.10 -6.75
CA PRO A 243 -7.54 21.18 -5.50
C PRO A 243 -7.37 19.90 -4.66
N VAL A 244 -6.19 19.69 -4.08
CA VAL A 244 -5.72 18.40 -3.52
C VAL A 244 -5.70 18.31 -2.00
N CYS A 245 -6.79 18.65 -1.32
CA CYS A 245 -6.81 18.51 0.14
C CYS A 245 -7.70 17.34 0.59
N TYR A 246 -7.22 16.50 1.53
CA TYR A 246 -7.86 15.23 1.94
C TYR A 246 -9.33 15.37 2.38
N ASN A 247 -9.70 16.52 2.96
CA ASN A 247 -11.07 16.78 3.45
C ASN A 247 -11.71 18.01 2.80
N GLY A 248 -11.23 18.43 1.61
CA GLY A 248 -11.81 19.51 0.82
C GLY A 248 -11.74 20.91 1.45
N SER A 249 -10.99 21.09 2.53
CA SER A 249 -10.74 22.41 3.12
C SER A 249 -9.57 23.05 2.39
N PHE A 250 -9.83 24.09 1.60
CA PHE A 250 -8.80 24.80 0.84
C PHE A 250 -7.65 25.26 1.75
N SER A 251 -6.41 25.12 1.28
CA SER A 251 -5.28 25.82 1.87
C SER A 251 -4.90 27.04 1.02
N THR A 252 -4.89 28.21 1.63
CA THR A 252 -4.21 29.39 1.11
C THR A 252 -3.31 29.88 2.21
N LEU A 253 -2.04 30.14 1.91
CA LEU A 253 -1.17 30.84 2.85
C LEU A 253 -1.88 32.12 3.32
N PRO A 254 -1.90 32.44 4.63
CA PRO A 254 -2.41 33.71 5.10
C PRO A 254 -1.75 34.84 4.31
N ASN A 255 -2.56 35.77 3.79
CA ASN A 255 -2.09 36.98 3.10
C ASN A 255 -1.37 36.80 1.76
N ASN A 256 -1.54 35.68 1.04
CA ASN A 256 -0.92 35.49 -0.29
C ASN A 256 0.63 35.53 -0.21
N ASP A 257 1.18 35.04 0.91
CA ASP A 257 2.59 35.08 1.26
C ASP A 257 3.46 34.26 0.28
N THR A 258 4.58 34.81 -0.19
CA THR A 258 5.53 34.18 -1.12
C THR A 258 6.88 33.92 -0.46
N ASN A 259 6.93 33.87 0.87
CA ASN A 259 8.19 33.81 1.63
C ASN A 259 8.90 32.45 1.51
N LEU A 260 10.15 32.49 1.02
CA LEU A 260 11.05 31.33 0.85
C LEU A 260 11.62 30.79 2.18
N ASP A 261 11.50 31.53 3.30
CA ASP A 261 12.00 31.13 4.62
C ASP A 261 10.92 30.41 5.49
N TYR A 262 10.01 29.72 4.80
CA TYR A 262 8.87 28.99 5.36
C TYR A 262 9.27 28.02 6.48
N PHE A 263 10.36 27.27 6.29
CA PHE A 263 10.84 26.25 7.24
C PHE A 263 11.31 26.82 8.59
N ASN A 264 11.72 28.09 8.63
CA ASN A 264 12.21 28.74 9.85
C ASN A 264 11.17 29.65 10.53
N THR A 265 9.98 29.79 9.95
CA THR A 265 8.96 30.71 10.46
C THR A 265 8.05 30.01 11.47
N THR A 266 8.03 30.51 12.71
CA THR A 266 7.14 30.00 13.78
C THR A 266 5.67 30.28 13.45
N LEU A 267 4.77 29.32 13.70
CA LEU A 267 3.33 29.60 13.63
C LEU A 267 2.95 30.76 14.56
N PRO A 268 2.08 31.69 14.13
CA PRO A 268 1.50 32.69 15.00
C PRO A 268 0.94 32.08 16.29
N ALA A 269 1.10 32.81 17.40
CA ALA A 269 0.63 32.34 18.70
C ALA A 269 -0.89 32.04 18.67
N GLY A 270 -1.25 30.78 18.91
CA GLY A 270 -2.64 30.31 18.93
C GLY A 270 -3.11 29.63 17.64
N GLU A 271 -2.33 29.68 16.56
CA GLU A 271 -2.61 28.93 15.34
C GLU A 271 -2.29 27.45 15.53
N ARG A 272 -3.14 26.58 14.98
CA ARG A 272 -2.94 25.12 14.98
C ARG A 272 -2.63 24.68 13.56
N PRO A 273 -1.55 23.88 13.33
CA PRO A 273 -1.29 23.30 12.03
C PRO A 273 -2.54 22.54 11.52
N ASN A 274 -3.01 22.88 10.32
CA ASN A 274 -4.16 22.26 9.66
C ASN A 274 -4.07 22.44 8.13
N GLN A 275 -5.06 21.89 7.42
CA GLN A 275 -5.33 22.15 6.00
C GLN A 275 -5.60 23.65 5.81
N GLY A 276 -4.55 24.45 5.57
CA GLY A 276 -4.63 25.92 5.57
C GLY A 276 -3.43 26.67 6.13
N SER A 277 -2.77 26.11 7.14
CA SER A 277 -1.65 26.79 7.79
C SER A 277 -0.37 26.77 6.94
N PRO A 278 0.58 27.71 7.15
CA PRO A 278 1.94 27.64 6.64
C PRO A 278 2.78 26.48 7.19
N ARG A 279 2.17 25.39 7.67
CA ARG A 279 2.82 24.15 8.11
C ARG A 279 1.85 22.99 7.84
N GLY A 280 1.40 22.90 6.58
CA GLY A 280 0.28 22.07 6.12
C GLY A 280 0.29 20.61 6.55
N GLY A 281 -0.75 19.84 6.22
CA GLY A 281 -0.78 18.43 6.58
C GLY A 281 -1.85 17.73 5.76
N ASP A 282 -1.47 17.35 4.55
CA ASP A 282 -2.37 16.64 3.65
C ASP A 282 -2.08 15.15 3.54
N ILE A 283 -0.96 14.67 4.07
CA ILE A 283 -0.51 13.29 3.88
C ILE A 283 0.14 12.74 5.16
N GLY A 284 0.03 11.44 5.41
CA GLY A 284 0.78 10.75 6.44
C GLY A 284 2.29 10.86 6.20
N VAL A 285 3.02 11.18 7.28
CA VAL A 285 4.44 11.57 7.23
C VAL A 285 5.42 10.39 7.11
N LEU A 286 4.88 9.19 6.91
CA LEU A 286 5.59 7.93 6.75
C LEU A 286 4.88 7.15 5.64
N TYR A 287 5.64 6.54 4.73
CA TYR A 287 5.14 5.63 3.69
C TYR A 287 4.11 4.62 4.25
N GLU A 288 4.47 3.92 5.32
CA GLU A 288 3.60 2.93 5.95
C GLU A 288 2.34 3.51 6.59
N SER A 289 2.43 4.73 7.14
CA SER A 289 1.27 5.39 7.72
C SER A 289 0.25 5.82 6.67
N ASN A 290 0.70 6.11 5.44
CA ASN A 290 -0.20 6.42 4.33
C ASN A 290 -1.02 5.22 3.91
N TRP A 291 -0.39 4.05 3.79
CA TRP A 291 -1.11 2.81 3.55
C TRP A 291 -2.13 2.53 4.66
N ASP A 292 -1.73 2.67 5.92
CA ASP A 292 -2.62 2.43 7.07
C ASP A 292 -3.79 3.43 7.12
N LEU A 293 -3.53 4.70 6.80
CA LEU A 293 -4.54 5.76 6.72
C LEU A 293 -5.55 5.45 5.60
N TRP A 294 -5.05 5.23 4.38
CA TRP A 294 -5.88 4.98 3.20
C TRP A 294 -6.73 3.71 3.40
N GLN A 295 -6.15 2.62 3.87
CA GLN A 295 -6.92 1.38 4.06
C GLN A 295 -7.97 1.51 5.17
N GLN A 296 -7.69 2.26 6.22
CA GLN A 296 -8.69 2.53 7.26
C GLN A 296 -9.82 3.44 6.77
N TRP A 297 -9.49 4.46 5.97
CA TRP A 297 -10.47 5.30 5.28
C TRP A 297 -11.40 4.46 4.39
N MET A 298 -10.82 3.49 3.68
CA MET A 298 -11.51 2.57 2.77
C MET A 298 -12.37 1.52 3.48
N ASN A 299 -12.27 1.35 4.81
CA ASN A 299 -13.11 0.40 5.56
C ASN A 299 -14.62 0.59 5.33
N LYS A 300 -15.11 1.80 5.01
CA LYS A 300 -16.55 2.00 4.71
C LYS A 300 -16.99 1.33 3.41
N ILE A 301 -16.04 1.04 2.51
CA ILE A 301 -16.23 0.40 1.20
C ILE A 301 -15.84 -1.08 1.30
N THR A 302 -14.61 -1.36 1.71
CA THR A 302 -13.99 -2.70 1.62
C THR A 302 -14.62 -3.74 2.56
N ARG A 303 -15.34 -3.30 3.60
CA ARG A 303 -16.14 -4.16 4.49
C ARG A 303 -17.48 -4.59 3.90
N LYS A 304 -17.94 -3.94 2.83
CA LYS A 304 -19.30 -4.11 2.27
C LYS A 304 -19.29 -4.84 0.95
N VAL A 305 -18.32 -4.55 0.10
CA VAL A 305 -18.21 -5.14 -1.25
C VAL A 305 -16.77 -5.59 -1.53
N PRO A 306 -16.59 -6.61 -2.38
CA PRO A 306 -15.27 -6.98 -2.87
C PRO A 306 -14.57 -5.81 -3.56
N TYR A 307 -13.29 -5.64 -3.24
CA TYR A 307 -12.43 -4.57 -3.73
C TYR A 307 -11.25 -5.21 -4.46
N MET A 308 -11.42 -5.38 -5.77
CA MET A 308 -10.46 -6.03 -6.66
C MET A 308 -9.40 -5.00 -7.06
N VAL A 309 -8.11 -5.33 -6.92
CA VAL A 309 -7.02 -4.40 -7.17
C VAL A 309 -6.02 -4.92 -8.18
N LEU A 310 -5.29 -4.00 -8.78
CA LEU A 310 -4.14 -4.19 -9.64
C LEU A 310 -3.00 -3.35 -9.08
N PRO A 311 -1.74 -3.72 -9.35
CA PRO A 311 -0.60 -2.84 -9.07
C PRO A 311 -0.57 -1.70 -10.10
N GLY A 312 -0.16 -0.51 -9.66
CA GLY A 312 0.36 0.57 -10.50
C GLY A 312 1.80 0.90 -10.10
N ASN A 313 2.42 1.87 -10.77
CA ASN A 313 3.82 2.24 -10.51
C ASN A 313 4.01 2.78 -9.08
N HIS A 314 3.01 3.46 -8.50
CA HIS A 314 3.08 3.99 -7.13
C HIS A 314 3.03 2.90 -6.03
N GLU A 315 2.79 1.64 -6.41
CA GLU A 315 2.92 0.50 -5.49
C GLU A 315 4.35 -0.05 -5.44
N ALA A 316 5.22 0.31 -6.39
CA ALA A 316 6.52 -0.33 -6.59
C ALA A 316 7.51 -0.04 -5.44
N THR A 317 7.61 1.23 -5.04
CA THR A 317 8.59 1.70 -4.06
C THR A 317 8.04 2.84 -3.20
N CYS A 318 8.82 3.25 -2.19
CA CYS A 318 8.48 4.31 -1.27
C CYS A 318 8.65 5.72 -1.82
N ALA A 319 9.28 5.88 -2.99
CA ALA A 319 9.49 7.16 -3.65
C ALA A 319 9.94 6.90 -5.09
N ASP A 320 9.19 7.41 -6.06
CA ASP A 320 9.54 7.28 -7.49
C ASP A 320 9.85 8.65 -8.15
N HIS A 321 9.39 9.73 -7.53
CA HIS A 321 9.50 11.09 -8.07
C HIS A 321 10.17 12.03 -7.08
N ASP A 322 11.05 12.90 -7.59
CA ASP A 322 11.67 13.97 -6.81
C ASP A 322 11.81 15.22 -7.66
N ASN A 323 11.21 16.32 -7.20
CA ASN A 323 11.20 17.58 -7.92
C ASN A 323 12.31 18.51 -7.40
N TYR A 324 12.88 19.33 -8.29
CA TYR A 324 13.87 20.34 -7.89
C TYR A 324 13.33 21.16 -6.70
N PRO A 325 14.07 21.26 -5.57
CA PRO A 325 15.52 21.07 -5.46
C PRO A 325 16.00 19.67 -5.00
N TYR A 326 15.28 18.60 -5.34
CA TYR A 326 15.67 17.20 -5.12
C TYR A 326 15.92 16.85 -3.66
N VAL A 327 14.90 17.10 -2.84
CA VAL A 327 15.03 16.93 -1.39
C VAL A 327 14.89 15.47 -0.98
N LEU A 328 14.08 14.69 -1.69
CA LEU A 328 13.98 13.25 -1.40
C LEU A 328 15.28 12.54 -1.69
N SER A 329 15.96 12.89 -2.78
CA SER A 329 17.28 12.35 -3.14
C SER A 329 18.30 12.66 -2.04
N ALA A 330 18.38 13.92 -1.60
CA ALA A 330 19.25 14.30 -0.50
C ALA A 330 18.94 13.51 0.80
N TYR A 331 17.67 13.24 1.07
CA TYR A 331 17.26 12.57 2.30
C TYR A 331 17.44 11.04 2.25
N LEU A 332 16.98 10.40 1.17
CA LEU A 332 16.94 8.95 1.04
C LEU A 332 18.25 8.34 0.54
N ASP A 333 19.04 9.08 -0.25
CA ASP A 333 20.30 8.58 -0.81
C ASP A 333 21.53 9.12 -0.08
N GLU A 334 21.49 10.37 0.40
CA GLU A 334 22.64 11.07 0.99
C GLU A 334 22.54 11.24 2.53
N ASP A 335 21.40 10.86 3.14
CA ASP A 335 21.09 11.05 4.57
C ASP A 335 21.25 12.52 5.04
N ILE A 336 20.90 13.46 4.15
CA ILE A 336 20.95 14.90 4.43
C ILE A 336 19.53 15.40 4.74
N GLU A 337 19.26 15.58 6.03
CA GLU A 337 18.04 16.22 6.51
C GLU A 337 17.94 17.69 6.06
N ASN A 338 16.76 18.11 5.57
CA ASN A 338 16.50 19.49 5.13
C ASN A 338 17.53 20.00 4.10
N GLY A 339 18.02 19.08 3.26
CA GLY A 339 19.00 19.33 2.21
C GLY A 339 18.40 19.39 0.81
N THR A 340 19.25 19.59 -0.19
CA THR A 340 18.90 19.58 -1.61
C THR A 340 20.00 18.87 -2.36
N SER A 341 19.66 17.96 -3.29
CA SER A 341 20.66 17.36 -4.16
C SER A 341 20.84 18.17 -5.45
N THR A 342 21.92 17.90 -6.18
CA THR A 342 22.21 18.55 -7.47
C THR A 342 21.47 17.88 -8.65
N SER A 343 20.97 16.67 -8.44
CA SER A 343 20.21 15.88 -9.42
C SER A 343 19.30 14.90 -8.67
N SER A 344 18.18 14.50 -9.29
CA SER A 344 17.38 13.39 -8.74
C SER A 344 18.18 12.09 -8.81
N THR A 345 18.44 11.44 -7.67
CA THR A 345 19.16 10.15 -7.55
C THR A 345 18.28 8.95 -7.26
N LEU A 346 16.97 9.18 -7.05
CA LEU A 346 16.03 8.15 -6.67
C LEU A 346 16.07 6.93 -7.60
N ASN A 347 16.25 5.78 -6.98
CA ASN A 347 16.23 4.46 -7.59
C ASN A 347 15.63 3.45 -6.61
N TYR A 348 15.44 2.22 -7.05
CA TYR A 348 14.97 1.11 -6.22
C TYR A 348 15.63 1.02 -4.83
N TYR A 349 16.94 1.29 -4.74
CA TYR A 349 17.71 1.18 -3.50
C TYR A 349 17.61 2.40 -2.57
N SER A 350 17.02 3.50 -3.02
CA SER A 350 16.72 4.70 -2.23
C SER A 350 15.67 4.43 -1.15
N CYS A 351 14.91 3.34 -1.28
CA CYS A 351 13.91 2.95 -0.29
C CYS A 351 14.42 1.85 0.65
N PRO A 352 14.00 1.87 1.94
CA PRO A 352 14.22 0.73 2.83
C PRO A 352 13.74 -0.57 2.18
N PRO A 353 14.40 -1.72 2.43
CA PRO A 353 14.00 -3.00 1.82
C PRO A 353 12.52 -3.34 1.98
N SER A 354 11.93 -2.96 3.11
CA SER A 354 10.52 -3.19 3.42
C SER A 354 9.52 -2.35 2.63
N GLN A 355 10.00 -1.33 1.93
CA GLN A 355 9.18 -0.36 1.21
C GLN A 355 9.50 -0.33 -0.30
N ARG A 356 10.14 -1.36 -0.84
CA ARG A 356 10.40 -1.55 -2.28
C ARG A 356 9.90 -2.90 -2.78
N ASN A 357 9.96 -3.14 -4.07
CA ASN A 357 9.52 -4.38 -4.72
C ASN A 357 8.03 -4.72 -4.46
N PHE A 358 7.15 -3.72 -4.47
CA PHE A 358 5.71 -3.94 -4.23
C PHE A 358 5.40 -4.59 -2.87
N THR A 359 6.31 -4.54 -1.90
CA THR A 359 6.18 -5.30 -0.64
C THR A 359 4.89 -4.96 0.09
N ALA A 360 4.51 -3.68 0.15
CA ALA A 360 3.25 -3.25 0.74
C ALA A 360 2.05 -3.83 -0.03
N PHE A 361 1.99 -3.65 -1.36
CA PHE A 361 0.92 -4.19 -2.20
C PHE A 361 0.73 -5.70 -2.05
N GLN A 362 1.83 -6.46 -2.14
CA GLN A 362 1.87 -7.92 -2.02
C GLN A 362 1.29 -8.42 -0.69
N ASN A 363 1.42 -7.66 0.39
CA ASN A 363 1.00 -8.07 1.72
C ASN A 363 -0.37 -7.50 2.13
N ARG A 364 -0.66 -6.27 1.70
CA ARG A 364 -1.86 -5.51 2.09
C ARG A 364 -3.12 -5.91 1.33
N PHE A 365 -2.96 -6.58 0.19
CA PHE A 365 -4.05 -7.08 -0.63
C PHE A 365 -3.89 -8.57 -0.92
N HIS A 366 -4.99 -9.17 -1.32
CA HIS A 366 -5.03 -10.55 -1.76
C HIS A 366 -5.97 -10.64 -2.96
N MET A 367 -5.44 -11.11 -4.08
CA MET A 367 -6.22 -11.54 -5.23
C MET A 367 -5.81 -12.99 -5.50
N ALA A 368 -6.78 -13.81 -5.91
CA ALA A 368 -6.56 -15.24 -6.06
C ALA A 368 -5.95 -15.58 -7.44
N GLY A 369 -4.78 -15.01 -7.74
CA GLY A 369 -4.08 -15.21 -9.01
C GLY A 369 -3.79 -16.67 -9.29
N GLU A 370 -3.30 -17.43 -8.31
CA GLU A 370 -2.99 -18.85 -8.49
C GLU A 370 -4.23 -19.69 -8.80
N LYS A 371 -5.42 -19.26 -8.37
CA LYS A 371 -6.69 -19.94 -8.66
C LYS A 371 -7.18 -19.69 -10.08
N SER A 372 -6.72 -18.61 -10.70
CA SER A 372 -7.01 -18.24 -12.09
C SER A 372 -5.87 -18.56 -13.07
N GLY A 373 -4.76 -19.15 -12.59
CA GLY A 373 -3.58 -19.42 -13.39
C GLY A 373 -2.65 -18.22 -13.58
N GLY A 374 -2.88 -17.13 -12.85
CA GLY A 374 -1.97 -15.99 -12.73
C GLY A 374 -0.98 -16.14 -11.58
N VAL A 375 -0.46 -15.01 -11.09
CA VAL A 375 0.69 -14.93 -10.17
C VAL A 375 0.36 -13.95 -9.05
N GLY A 376 0.20 -14.49 -7.83
CA GLY A 376 -0.07 -13.72 -6.63
C GLY A 376 -1.26 -12.76 -6.79
N ASN A 377 -1.08 -11.52 -6.35
CA ASN A 377 -2.05 -10.45 -6.51
C ASN A 377 -1.80 -9.50 -7.69
N PHE A 378 -0.80 -9.79 -8.54
CA PHE A 378 -0.46 -9.00 -9.72
C PHE A 378 -1.30 -9.44 -10.93
N TRP A 379 -1.33 -10.75 -11.17
CA TRP A 379 -2.02 -11.36 -12.31
C TRP A 379 -3.14 -12.25 -11.81
N HIS A 380 -4.38 -11.88 -12.10
CA HIS A 380 -5.55 -12.66 -11.69
C HIS A 380 -6.72 -12.44 -12.65
N SER A 381 -7.67 -13.36 -12.63
CA SER A 381 -8.93 -13.19 -13.37
C SER A 381 -10.08 -13.83 -12.61
N PHE A 382 -11.31 -13.39 -12.88
CA PHE A 382 -12.51 -14.04 -12.36
C PHE A 382 -13.71 -13.81 -13.27
N ASP A 383 -14.68 -14.72 -13.20
CA ASP A 383 -15.97 -14.58 -13.85
C ASP A 383 -16.96 -13.89 -12.92
N TYR A 384 -17.77 -12.98 -13.46
CA TYR A 384 -18.95 -12.44 -12.79
C TYR A 384 -20.08 -12.29 -13.81
N GLY A 385 -21.13 -13.10 -13.68
CA GLY A 385 -22.25 -13.08 -14.61
C GLY A 385 -21.79 -13.34 -16.05
N LEU A 386 -22.09 -12.44 -16.98
CA LEU A 386 -21.70 -12.52 -18.38
C LEU A 386 -20.27 -12.02 -18.69
N ALA A 387 -19.54 -11.52 -17.70
CA ALA A 387 -18.22 -10.93 -17.91
C ALA A 387 -17.10 -11.77 -17.31
N HIS A 388 -15.97 -11.85 -18.03
CA HIS A 388 -14.70 -12.37 -17.55
C HIS A 388 -13.75 -11.18 -17.37
N PHE A 389 -13.30 -10.95 -16.14
CA PHE A 389 -12.41 -9.85 -15.79
C PHE A 389 -10.97 -10.35 -15.70
N ILE A 390 -10.05 -9.67 -16.36
CA ILE A 390 -8.62 -10.02 -16.40
C ILE A 390 -7.82 -8.84 -15.85
N SER A 391 -7.02 -9.10 -14.82
CA SER A 391 -5.98 -8.20 -14.32
C SER A 391 -4.70 -8.44 -15.11
N ILE A 392 -4.14 -7.35 -15.62
CA ILE A 392 -2.84 -7.32 -16.31
C ILE A 392 -1.95 -6.40 -15.47
N ASP A 393 -0.77 -6.88 -15.11
CA ASP A 393 0.22 -6.08 -14.40
C ASP A 393 1.16 -5.42 -15.40
N THR A 394 1.12 -4.10 -15.45
CA THR A 394 1.92 -3.27 -16.36
C THR A 394 3.31 -2.97 -15.82
N GLU A 395 3.66 -3.46 -14.62
CA GLU A 395 4.80 -2.98 -13.86
C GLU A 395 5.96 -3.96 -13.71
N THR A 396 5.83 -5.23 -14.11
CA THR A 396 6.94 -6.21 -13.90
C THR A 396 7.33 -7.04 -15.11
N ASP A 397 6.40 -7.35 -16.01
CA ASP A 397 6.64 -8.29 -17.12
C ASP A 397 6.93 -7.62 -18.48
N TYR A 398 6.84 -6.30 -18.56
CA TYR A 398 7.13 -5.54 -19.79
C TYR A 398 8.52 -4.90 -19.73
N ALA A 399 9.12 -4.67 -20.89
CA ALA A 399 10.41 -3.98 -20.97
C ALA A 399 10.24 -2.52 -20.50
N HIS A 400 11.13 -2.06 -19.62
CA HIS A 400 11.01 -0.73 -18.98
C HIS A 400 9.76 -0.61 -18.10
N SER A 401 9.38 -1.72 -17.45
CA SER A 401 8.37 -1.73 -16.40
C SER A 401 8.99 -2.09 -15.03
N PRO A 402 8.67 -1.33 -13.96
CA PRO A 402 7.92 -0.05 -13.99
C PRO A 402 8.74 1.01 -14.77
N ASP A 403 8.31 2.29 -14.81
CA ASP A 403 8.91 3.37 -15.65
C ASP A 403 10.46 3.40 -15.69
N LYS A 404 11.12 2.87 -14.65
CA LYS A 404 12.52 2.41 -14.68
C LYS A 404 12.62 0.91 -14.36
N THR A 405 13.37 0.15 -15.18
CA THR A 405 13.62 -1.26 -14.88
C THR A 405 14.50 -1.43 -13.66
N PHE A 406 14.28 -2.53 -12.95
CA PHE A 406 15.18 -2.99 -11.90
C PHE A 406 16.65 -3.14 -12.40
N VAL A 407 16.86 -3.47 -13.67
CA VAL A 407 18.20 -3.58 -14.27
C VAL A 407 18.89 -2.22 -14.39
N GLU A 408 18.16 -1.20 -14.85
CA GLU A 408 18.67 0.18 -14.92
C GLU A 408 19.04 0.70 -13.53
N ASP A 409 18.25 0.37 -12.52
CA ASP A 409 18.54 0.75 -11.13
C ASP A 409 19.78 0.04 -10.55
N ILE A 410 20.03 -1.22 -10.91
CA ILE A 410 21.29 -1.90 -10.56
C ILE A 410 22.49 -1.19 -11.19
N GLU A 411 22.42 -0.86 -12.48
CA GLU A 411 23.52 -0.19 -13.17
C GLU A 411 23.79 1.19 -12.60
N ARG A 412 22.73 1.92 -12.26
CA ARG A 412 22.81 3.21 -11.59
C ARG A 412 23.43 3.10 -10.21
N ALA A 413 22.91 2.22 -9.35
CA ALA A 413 23.42 2.01 -7.99
C ALA A 413 24.90 1.61 -8.00
N LYS A 414 25.31 0.78 -8.96
CA LYS A 414 26.71 0.42 -9.17
C LYS A 414 27.58 1.63 -9.47
N LYS A 415 27.18 2.49 -10.42
CA LYS A 415 27.93 3.71 -10.79
C LYS A 415 28.06 4.65 -9.58
N GLU A 416 27.00 4.81 -8.81
CA GLU A 416 27.00 5.63 -7.60
C GLU A 416 27.97 5.09 -6.53
N ASP A 417 27.96 3.77 -6.27
CA ASP A 417 28.85 3.14 -5.29
C ASP A 417 30.32 3.21 -5.73
N ASP A 418 30.61 2.98 -7.02
CA ASP A 418 31.95 3.14 -7.59
C ASP A 418 32.48 4.58 -7.37
N CYS A 419 31.60 5.59 -7.49
CA CYS A 419 31.91 6.99 -7.26
C CYS A 419 31.99 7.43 -5.80
N LEU A 420 31.52 6.61 -4.86
CA LEU A 420 31.78 6.79 -3.42
C LEU A 420 33.07 6.08 -2.98
N GLY A 421 33.49 5.08 -3.73
CA GLY A 421 34.63 4.22 -3.44
C GLY A 421 35.97 4.71 -4.00
N LYS A 422 36.68 3.80 -4.65
CA LYS A 422 38.06 4.03 -5.13
C LYS A 422 38.14 5.05 -6.26
N ASP A 423 37.04 5.26 -6.97
CA ASP A 423 36.99 6.09 -8.18
C ASP A 423 36.38 7.48 -7.93
N LYS A 424 36.18 7.89 -6.66
CA LYS A 424 35.62 9.21 -6.28
C LYS A 424 36.32 10.41 -6.92
N ASP A 425 37.63 10.30 -7.18
CA ASP A 425 38.45 11.38 -7.77
C ASP A 425 38.58 11.22 -9.30
N SER A 426 37.94 10.21 -9.89
CA SER A 426 38.00 9.94 -11.32
C SER A 426 37.19 10.96 -12.13
N PRO A 427 37.57 11.22 -13.39
CA PRO A 427 36.78 12.07 -14.29
C PRO A 427 35.35 11.55 -14.51
N LYS A 428 35.12 10.23 -14.37
CA LYS A 428 33.82 9.57 -14.55
C LYS A 428 32.81 9.90 -13.44
N CYS A 429 33.29 10.33 -12.28
CA CYS A 429 32.46 10.71 -11.13
C CYS A 429 32.18 12.22 -11.05
N LYS A 430 32.48 12.97 -12.12
CA LYS A 430 32.13 14.39 -12.24
C LYS A 430 30.86 14.57 -13.07
N CYS A 431 29.73 14.74 -12.40
CA CYS A 431 28.49 15.16 -13.04
C CYS A 431 28.68 16.57 -13.66
N LYS A 432 28.75 16.68 -14.99
CA LYS A 432 28.74 17.98 -15.70
C LYS A 432 27.30 18.31 -16.09
N GLY A 433 26.64 19.18 -15.32
CA GLY A 433 25.30 19.66 -15.64
C GLY A 433 25.30 20.64 -16.83
N LYS A 434 24.50 20.37 -17.87
CA LYS A 434 24.09 21.38 -18.86
C LYS A 434 22.61 21.37 -19.23
N ASP A 435 21.79 20.44 -18.76
CA ASP A 435 20.34 20.46 -19.01
C ASP A 435 19.50 20.38 -17.74
N LYS A 436 18.37 21.09 -17.76
CA LYS A 436 17.55 21.40 -16.58
C LYS A 436 16.61 20.28 -16.11
N TYR A 437 16.54 19.17 -16.83
CA TYR A 437 15.55 18.11 -16.55
C TYR A 437 16.13 16.69 -16.44
N THR A 438 17.33 16.42 -16.96
CA THR A 438 18.01 15.12 -16.82
C THR A 438 19.52 15.30 -17.04
N PRO A 439 20.39 15.21 -16.02
CA PRO A 439 21.82 15.15 -16.25
C PRO A 439 22.22 13.72 -16.64
N GLU A 440 22.65 13.54 -17.89
CA GLU A 440 23.25 12.29 -18.37
C GLU A 440 24.75 12.25 -18.07
N CYS A 441 25.21 11.15 -17.48
CA CYS A 441 26.62 10.81 -17.33
C CYS A 441 27.10 10.14 -18.62
N GLU A 442 27.70 10.88 -19.56
CA GLU A 442 28.35 10.29 -20.73
C GLU A 442 29.86 10.05 -20.50
N GLU A 443 30.36 8.90 -20.96
CA GLU A 443 31.80 8.64 -21.10
C GLU A 443 32.34 9.45 -22.29
N GLU A 444 33.31 10.34 -22.07
CA GLU A 444 34.17 10.83 -23.16
C GLU A 444 35.12 9.68 -23.57
N GLU A 445 34.93 9.12 -24.78
CA GLU A 445 35.87 8.17 -25.42
C GLU A 445 37.28 8.77 -25.62
#